data_AF-A0A8T2ICU9-F1
#
_entry.id   AF-A0A8T2ICU9-F1
#
_cell.length_a   1.000
_cell.length_b   1.000
_cell.length_c   1.000
_cell.angle_alpha   90.00
_cell.angle_beta   90.00
_cell.angle_gamma   90.00
#
_symmetry.space_group_name_H-M   'P 1'
#
loop_
_entity.id
_entity.type
_entity.pdbx_description
1 polymer ?
#
loop_
_entity_poly.entity_id
_entity_poly.type
_entity_poly.pdbx_seq_one_letter_code
_entity_poly.pdbx_strand_id
1 'polypeptide(L)'
;VTVQAPQRMKTLYTDGERINLHVANQQVFSVEIDDKSQNLKGQCSVGQMEDIKHLYPGNTINCHLQFNGQRVEMNPTEIFTSTPGFDVDSGRYTCSLMRQKLSESQIKHLSMGDVSVTVTASVQGNHRYKEHIGAQVPIYPGFYIDLKEIVLTNHYTSSDLKIYGAPDMLNNLDVKTGLPVITVYLKERSHGTPSFVTYEVGVTDVSVLSQGSLSTTLTVSCRLSDQTITVPVQLISVKGPAKGFSTDSPGLFQHFIESYQMMFFTLFALLAGAAILIIVCSPREKSYQPAVYLNPSPHSANHSFPAVSPAHYSAQTSPNRRNQSGSRILWSPNYATN
;
A
#
# COMPACT_ATOMS: atom_id res chain seq x y z
N VAL A 1 -42.55 12.63 -22.99
CA VAL A 1 -41.18 12.31 -22.55
C VAL A 1 -41.21 11.02 -21.75
N THR A 2 -40.19 10.18 -21.85
CA THR A 2 -40.08 8.93 -21.07
C THR A 2 -38.62 8.68 -20.70
N VAL A 3 -38.36 8.30 -19.45
CA VAL A 3 -37.06 7.77 -19.01
C VAL A 3 -37.11 6.24 -19.10
N GLN A 4 -36.15 5.64 -19.80
CA GLN A 4 -36.08 4.19 -19.98
C GLN A 4 -35.04 3.58 -19.04
N ALA A 5 -35.40 2.47 -18.38
CA ALA A 5 -34.46 1.69 -17.58
C ALA A 5 -33.37 1.03 -18.48
N PRO A 6 -32.14 0.86 -17.98
CA PRO A 6 -31.04 0.30 -18.76
C PRO A 6 -31.34 -1.11 -19.29
N GLN A 7 -31.00 -1.38 -20.55
CA GLN A 7 -31.16 -2.70 -21.18
C GLN A 7 -29.85 -3.49 -21.27
N ARG A 8 -28.72 -2.78 -21.44
CA ARG A 8 -27.33 -3.27 -21.33
C ARG A 8 -26.53 -2.13 -20.74
N MET A 9 -25.45 -2.41 -20.00
CA MET A 9 -24.63 -1.36 -19.39
C MET A 9 -23.16 -1.54 -19.76
N LYS A 10 -22.56 -0.42 -20.16
CA LYS A 10 -21.13 -0.26 -20.35
C LYS A 10 -20.74 1.00 -19.59
N THR A 11 -20.01 0.86 -18.49
CA THR A 11 -19.46 2.05 -17.83
C THR A 11 -18.31 2.58 -18.67
N LEU A 12 -18.33 3.88 -18.95
CA LEU A 12 -17.23 4.58 -19.60
C LEU A 12 -16.66 5.60 -18.61
N TYR A 13 -15.33 5.59 -18.50
CA TYR A 13 -14.63 6.77 -18.03
C TYR A 13 -14.65 7.81 -19.16
N THR A 14 -15.69 8.62 -19.18
CA THR A 14 -15.57 9.97 -19.71
C THR A 14 -14.55 10.68 -18.82
N ASP A 15 -13.39 11.05 -19.36
CA ASP A 15 -12.41 11.87 -18.66
C ASP A 15 -13.05 13.23 -18.40
N GLY A 16 -13.73 13.31 -17.26
CA GLY A 16 -14.57 14.43 -16.91
C GLY A 16 -13.69 15.62 -16.65
N GLU A 17 -13.59 16.50 -17.65
CA GLU A 17 -13.26 17.90 -17.48
C GLU A 17 -13.88 18.35 -16.16
N ARG A 18 -13.02 18.57 -15.16
CA ARG A 18 -13.39 18.68 -13.75
C ARG A 18 -14.59 19.61 -13.64
N ILE A 19 -15.77 19.06 -13.35
CA ILE A 19 -17.00 19.83 -13.38
C ILE A 19 -16.81 20.99 -12.41
N ASN A 20 -16.75 22.20 -12.96
CA ASN A 20 -16.33 23.42 -12.26
C ASN A 20 -17.39 23.85 -11.24
N LEU A 21 -17.48 23.13 -10.13
CA LEU A 21 -18.54 23.26 -9.14
C LEU A 21 -18.04 22.78 -7.76
N HIS A 22 -17.10 23.52 -7.17
CA HIS A 22 -16.85 23.66 -5.73
C HIS A 22 -16.64 22.41 -4.83
N VAL A 23 -16.74 21.18 -5.35
CA VAL A 23 -16.61 19.93 -4.61
C VAL A 23 -15.31 19.26 -5.01
N ALA A 24 -14.22 19.75 -4.40
CA ALA A 24 -12.96 19.02 -4.33
C ALA A 24 -13.25 17.55 -3.97
N ASN A 25 -12.62 16.60 -4.67
CA ASN A 25 -12.65 15.15 -4.42
C ASN A 25 -13.82 14.29 -4.96
N GLN A 26 -14.57 14.77 -5.96
CA GLN A 26 -15.57 13.94 -6.67
C GLN A 26 -15.09 13.56 -8.09
N GLN A 27 -15.10 12.26 -8.41
CA GLN A 27 -14.89 11.73 -9.76
C GLN A 27 -16.24 11.22 -10.31
N VAL A 28 -16.60 11.56 -11.55
CA VAL A 28 -17.92 11.21 -12.13
C VAL A 28 -17.74 10.30 -13.35
N PHE A 29 -18.51 9.21 -13.38
CA PHE A 29 -18.46 8.17 -14.40
C PHE A 29 -19.81 8.08 -15.12
N SER A 30 -19.77 7.93 -16.44
CA SER A 30 -20.97 7.82 -17.27
C SER A 30 -21.29 6.36 -17.54
N VAL A 31 -22.55 5.97 -17.40
CA VAL A 31 -23.06 4.63 -17.72
C VAL A 31 -23.76 4.70 -19.07
N GLU A 32 -23.12 4.18 -20.11
CA GLU A 32 -23.73 4.08 -21.44
C GLU A 32 -24.56 2.81 -21.58
N ILE A 33 -25.64 2.93 -22.37
CA ILE A 33 -26.69 1.93 -22.51
C ILE A 33 -26.95 1.71 -23.99
N ASP A 34 -26.39 0.60 -24.49
CA ASP A 34 -26.32 0.24 -25.91
C ASP A 34 -25.57 1.31 -26.75
N ASP A 35 -25.18 1.00 -27.99
CA ASP A 35 -24.39 1.92 -28.83
C ASP A 35 -25.17 3.19 -29.28
N LYS A 36 -26.38 3.42 -28.74
CA LYS A 36 -27.27 4.56 -29.04
C LYS A 36 -27.70 5.38 -27.80
N SER A 37 -27.15 5.07 -26.62
CA SER A 37 -26.87 5.91 -25.43
C SER A 37 -27.78 7.07 -24.94
N GLN A 38 -29.00 7.26 -25.43
CA GLN A 38 -29.99 8.18 -24.85
C GLN A 38 -31.16 7.42 -24.22
N ASN A 39 -31.29 7.48 -22.90
CA ASN A 39 -32.36 6.83 -22.13
C ASN A 39 -33.58 7.74 -21.93
N LEU A 40 -33.37 9.05 -22.11
CA LEU A 40 -34.42 10.05 -22.21
C LEU A 40 -34.98 10.05 -23.63
N LYS A 41 -36.29 9.81 -23.78
CA LYS A 41 -36.98 9.77 -25.08
C LYS A 41 -37.98 10.91 -25.26
N GLY A 42 -37.91 11.55 -26.43
CA GLY A 42 -38.67 12.74 -26.80
C GLY A 42 -37.95 14.04 -26.42
N GLN A 43 -38.36 15.15 -27.02
CA GLN A 43 -37.89 16.47 -26.60
C GLN A 43 -38.55 16.85 -25.28
N CYS A 44 -37.76 17.39 -24.34
CA CYS A 44 -38.20 17.78 -23.01
C CYS A 44 -38.31 19.30 -22.94
N SER A 45 -39.39 19.81 -22.34
CA SER A 45 -39.43 21.19 -21.88
C SER A 45 -38.67 21.35 -20.56
N VAL A 46 -38.23 22.56 -20.23
CA VAL A 46 -37.49 22.86 -18.98
C VAL A 46 -38.25 22.38 -17.74
N GLY A 47 -39.58 22.57 -17.70
CA GLY A 47 -40.40 22.06 -16.59
C GLY A 47 -40.36 20.53 -16.46
N GLN A 48 -40.44 19.80 -17.60
CA GLN A 48 -40.33 18.34 -17.59
C GLN A 48 -38.94 17.85 -17.15
N MET A 49 -37.89 18.64 -17.37
CA MET A 49 -36.54 18.30 -16.91
C MET A 49 -36.40 18.40 -15.39
N GLU A 50 -37.04 19.39 -14.75
CA GLU A 50 -37.13 19.47 -13.28
C GLU A 50 -38.01 18.34 -12.72
N ASP A 51 -39.18 18.08 -13.31
CA ASP A 51 -40.07 16.98 -12.89
C ASP A 51 -39.34 15.62 -12.89
N ILE A 52 -38.47 15.37 -13.88
CA ILE A 52 -37.69 14.13 -13.97
C ILE A 52 -36.68 14.00 -12.82
N LYS A 53 -36.09 15.09 -12.32
CA LYS A 53 -35.18 15.03 -11.15
C LYS A 53 -35.92 14.53 -9.92
N HIS A 54 -37.18 14.93 -9.73
CA HIS A 54 -38.03 14.48 -8.63
C HIS A 54 -38.49 13.01 -8.73
N LEU A 55 -38.32 12.35 -9.88
CA LEU A 55 -38.59 10.92 -10.04
C LEU A 55 -37.41 10.03 -9.59
N TYR A 56 -36.27 10.63 -9.22
CA TYR A 56 -35.03 9.93 -8.83
C TYR A 56 -34.64 8.75 -9.74
N PRO A 57 -34.63 8.90 -11.08
CA PRO A 57 -34.41 7.79 -12.01
C PRO A 57 -33.08 7.05 -11.76
N GLY A 58 -32.06 7.74 -11.23
CA GLY A 58 -30.77 7.14 -10.83
C GLY A 58 -30.91 5.91 -9.92
N ASN A 59 -31.92 5.85 -9.05
CA ASN A 59 -32.17 4.70 -8.15
C ASN A 59 -32.47 3.38 -8.90
N THR A 60 -32.70 3.44 -10.21
CA THR A 60 -32.85 2.26 -11.09
C THR A 60 -31.54 1.46 -11.21
N ILE A 61 -30.39 2.08 -10.93
CA ILE A 61 -29.07 1.43 -10.98
C ILE A 61 -28.36 1.41 -9.63
N ASN A 62 -27.54 0.38 -9.43
CA ASN A 62 -26.55 0.29 -8.35
C ASN A 62 -25.14 0.38 -8.94
N CYS A 63 -24.26 1.15 -8.30
CA CYS A 63 -22.87 1.35 -8.70
C CYS A 63 -21.94 0.55 -7.77
N HIS A 64 -21.39 -0.57 -8.26
CA HIS A 64 -20.49 -1.44 -7.49
C HIS A 64 -19.02 -1.06 -7.72
N LEU A 65 -18.22 -1.25 -6.68
CA LEU A 65 -16.80 -0.92 -6.65
C LEU A 65 -15.98 -2.14 -6.31
N GLN A 66 -14.87 -2.33 -7.03
CA GLN A 66 -13.92 -3.42 -6.81
C GLN A 66 -12.50 -2.88 -6.92
N PHE A 67 -11.63 -3.18 -5.95
CA PHE A 67 -10.20 -2.88 -6.10
C PHE A 67 -9.54 -3.84 -7.07
N ASN A 68 -8.74 -3.28 -7.97
CA ASN A 68 -7.76 -4.00 -8.77
C ASN A 68 -6.38 -3.69 -8.17
N GLY A 69 -5.77 -4.67 -7.51
CA GLY A 69 -4.46 -4.54 -6.88
C GLY A 69 -4.16 -5.75 -6.01
N GLN A 70 -2.89 -6.18 -5.96
CA GLN A 70 -2.53 -7.49 -5.41
C GLN A 70 -2.44 -7.52 -3.86
N ARG A 71 -2.68 -6.40 -3.17
CA ARG A 71 -2.41 -6.22 -1.72
C ARG A 71 -3.36 -5.23 -1.02
N VAL A 72 -4.65 -5.22 -1.35
CA VAL A 72 -5.63 -4.32 -0.70
C VAL A 72 -6.65 -5.13 0.08
N GLU A 73 -6.47 -5.21 1.40
CA GLU A 73 -7.42 -5.83 2.35
C GLU A 73 -8.55 -4.87 2.77
N MET A 74 -8.56 -3.63 2.25
CA MET A 74 -9.58 -2.62 2.53
C MET A 74 -10.78 -2.76 1.57
N ASN A 75 -11.97 -2.43 2.05
CA ASN A 75 -13.16 -2.43 1.21
C ASN A 75 -13.23 -1.12 0.38
N PRO A 76 -13.50 -1.15 -0.94
CA PRO A 76 -13.70 0.07 -1.73
C PRO A 76 -14.70 1.06 -1.12
N THR A 77 -15.72 0.55 -0.43
CA THR A 77 -16.76 1.36 0.24
C THR A 77 -16.32 2.04 1.54
N GLU A 78 -15.10 1.78 2.04
CA GLU A 78 -14.48 2.53 3.14
C GLU A 78 -13.70 3.76 2.63
N ILE A 79 -13.38 3.78 1.34
CA ILE A 79 -12.49 4.77 0.72
C ILE A 79 -13.28 5.66 -0.25
N PHE A 80 -14.31 5.12 -0.89
CA PHE A 80 -15.20 5.83 -1.82
C PHE A 80 -16.67 5.59 -1.48
N THR A 81 -17.50 6.60 -1.70
CA THR A 81 -18.95 6.48 -1.74
C THR A 81 -19.39 6.53 -3.19
N SER A 82 -19.98 5.44 -3.71
CA SER A 82 -20.62 5.46 -5.02
C SER A 82 -22.07 5.91 -4.91
N THR A 83 -22.43 6.97 -5.65
CA THR A 83 -23.79 7.49 -5.72
C THR A 83 -24.31 7.34 -7.15
N PRO A 84 -25.38 6.55 -7.38
CA PRO A 84 -26.03 6.48 -8.67
C PRO A 84 -26.80 7.77 -8.95
N GLY A 85 -26.86 8.15 -10.22
CA GLY A 85 -27.51 9.37 -10.67
C GLY A 85 -28.01 9.24 -12.11
N PHE A 86 -28.65 10.31 -12.57
CA PHE A 86 -29.13 10.44 -13.93
C PHE A 86 -28.95 11.90 -14.35
N ASP A 87 -28.14 12.12 -15.37
CA ASP A 87 -27.99 13.41 -16.02
C ASP A 87 -29.16 13.57 -17.01
N VAL A 88 -30.02 14.55 -16.71
CA VAL A 88 -31.20 14.87 -17.52
C VAL A 88 -30.82 15.59 -18.81
N ASP A 89 -29.69 16.30 -18.84
CA ASP A 89 -29.24 17.08 -20.00
C ASP A 89 -28.68 16.16 -21.09
N SER A 90 -27.87 15.16 -20.73
CA SER A 90 -27.41 14.13 -21.67
C SER A 90 -28.35 12.92 -21.80
N GLY A 91 -29.31 12.75 -20.88
CA GLY A 91 -30.23 11.60 -20.83
C GLY A 91 -29.54 10.28 -20.46
N ARG A 92 -28.47 10.36 -19.66
CA ARG A 92 -27.58 9.24 -19.32
C ARG A 92 -27.59 8.94 -17.82
N TYR A 93 -27.40 7.67 -17.49
CA TYR A 93 -27.17 7.26 -16.11
C TYR A 93 -25.71 7.53 -15.73
N THR A 94 -25.47 7.87 -14.48
CA THR A 94 -24.13 8.22 -13.96
C THR A 94 -23.84 7.48 -12.66
N CYS A 95 -22.59 7.11 -12.44
CA CYS A 95 -22.09 6.72 -11.13
C CYS A 95 -21.08 7.79 -10.70
N SER A 96 -21.32 8.51 -9.60
CA SER A 96 -20.32 9.42 -9.04
C SER A 96 -19.62 8.77 -7.86
N LEU A 97 -18.29 8.85 -7.83
CA LEU A 97 -17.47 8.46 -6.68
C LEU A 97 -17.03 9.71 -5.92
N MET A 98 -17.36 9.75 -4.64
CA MET A 98 -16.81 10.74 -3.72
C MET A 98 -15.77 10.06 -2.82
N ARG A 99 -14.56 10.62 -2.72
CA ARG A 99 -13.54 10.13 -1.78
C ARG A 99 -13.97 10.42 -0.34
N GLN A 100 -13.94 9.41 0.52
CA GLN A 100 -14.21 9.56 1.95
C GLN A 100 -12.99 10.10 2.71
N LYS A 101 -13.18 10.54 3.96
CA LYS A 101 -12.09 10.99 4.81
C LYS A 101 -11.25 9.80 5.26
N LEU A 102 -10.06 9.66 4.69
CA LEU A 102 -9.12 8.58 4.99
C LEU A 102 -8.31 8.87 6.26
N SER A 103 -7.99 7.81 7.01
CA SER A 103 -6.99 7.85 8.08
C SER A 103 -5.57 7.84 7.50
N GLU A 104 -4.58 8.24 8.31
CA GLU A 104 -3.18 8.29 7.87
C GLU A 104 -2.65 6.91 7.44
N SER A 105 -3.06 5.84 8.12
CA SER A 105 -2.69 4.46 7.75
C SER A 105 -3.30 4.02 6.41
N GLN A 106 -4.55 4.39 6.14
CA GLN A 106 -5.18 4.16 4.83
C GLN A 106 -4.48 4.96 3.73
N ILE A 107 -4.15 6.23 3.96
CA ILE A 107 -3.37 7.04 3.01
C ILE A 107 -2.01 6.38 2.76
N LYS A 108 -1.26 6.01 3.80
CA LYS A 108 0.04 5.32 3.69
C LYS A 108 -0.07 4.06 2.81
N HIS A 109 -1.02 3.18 3.11
CA HIS A 109 -1.18 1.91 2.39
C HIS A 109 -1.54 2.13 0.92
N LEU A 110 -2.46 3.05 0.63
CA LEU A 110 -2.89 3.34 -0.75
C LEU A 110 -1.84 4.12 -1.55
N SER A 111 -1.09 5.04 -0.92
CA SER A 111 -0.02 5.80 -1.57
C SER A 111 1.21 4.95 -1.92
N MET A 112 1.44 3.84 -1.19
CA MET A 112 2.56 2.93 -1.41
C MET A 112 2.18 1.68 -2.24
N GLY A 113 0.89 1.48 -2.51
CA GLY A 113 0.38 0.40 -3.34
C GLY A 113 0.22 0.80 -4.81
N ASP A 114 0.20 -0.20 -5.69
CA ASP A 114 -0.39 -0.06 -7.03
C ASP A 114 -1.86 -0.50 -6.93
N VAL A 115 -2.77 0.48 -6.93
CA VAL A 115 -4.20 0.28 -6.66
C VAL A 115 -5.02 1.12 -7.65
N SER A 116 -6.01 0.48 -8.25
CA SER A 116 -7.05 1.12 -9.05
C SER A 116 -8.42 0.57 -8.66
N VAL A 117 -9.49 1.28 -9.03
CA VAL A 117 -10.87 0.82 -8.78
C VAL A 117 -11.55 0.53 -10.10
N THR A 118 -12.17 -0.65 -10.22
CA THR A 118 -13.16 -0.92 -11.26
C THR A 118 -14.52 -0.44 -10.77
N VAL A 119 -15.19 0.39 -11.57
CA VAL A 119 -16.58 0.81 -11.38
C VAL A 119 -17.46 0.05 -12.35
N THR A 120 -18.47 -0.64 -11.82
CA THR A 120 -19.51 -1.31 -12.61
C THR A 120 -20.89 -0.81 -12.20
N ALA A 121 -21.85 -0.85 -13.12
CA ALA A 121 -23.24 -0.47 -12.87
C ALA A 121 -24.16 -1.66 -13.17
N SER A 122 -25.16 -1.92 -12.32
CA SER A 122 -26.17 -2.98 -12.46
C SER A 122 -27.59 -2.42 -12.33
N VAL A 123 -28.57 -2.96 -13.05
CA VAL A 123 -29.99 -2.58 -12.88
C VAL A 123 -30.60 -3.27 -11.67
N GLN A 124 -31.37 -2.52 -10.87
CA GLN A 124 -32.08 -3.08 -9.73
C GLN A 124 -33.12 -4.14 -10.16
N GLY A 125 -33.15 -5.28 -9.46
CA GLY A 125 -34.17 -6.32 -9.64
C GLY A 125 -34.03 -7.25 -10.85
N ASN A 126 -32.93 -7.18 -11.64
CA ASN A 126 -32.84 -7.94 -12.89
C ASN A 126 -31.61 -8.88 -12.99
N HIS A 127 -31.79 -10.14 -12.60
CA HIS A 127 -30.73 -11.16 -12.59
C HIS A 127 -30.29 -11.69 -13.97
N ARG A 128 -30.91 -11.23 -15.08
CA ARG A 128 -30.63 -11.76 -16.43
C ARG A 128 -29.36 -11.20 -17.08
N TYR A 129 -28.87 -10.05 -16.63
CA TYR A 129 -27.73 -9.37 -17.25
C TYR A 129 -26.46 -9.69 -16.48
N LYS A 130 -25.66 -10.64 -16.99
CA LYS A 130 -24.38 -11.02 -16.38
C LYS A 130 -23.19 -10.24 -16.94
N GLU A 131 -23.32 -9.69 -18.14
CA GLU A 131 -22.25 -8.96 -18.82
C GLU A 131 -22.22 -7.50 -18.34
N HIS A 132 -21.41 -7.26 -17.30
CA HIS A 132 -21.12 -5.94 -16.75
C HIS A 132 -19.75 -5.50 -17.25
N ILE A 133 -19.70 -4.62 -18.26
CA ILE A 133 -18.43 -4.04 -18.72
C ILE A 133 -18.11 -2.85 -17.82
N GLY A 134 -17.09 -3.03 -16.98
CA GLY A 134 -16.59 -2.05 -16.03
C GLY A 134 -15.59 -1.05 -16.62
N ALA A 135 -15.45 0.10 -15.97
CA ALA A 135 -14.44 1.10 -16.25
C ALA A 135 -13.38 1.04 -15.13
N GLN A 136 -12.13 0.88 -15.50
CA GLN A 136 -11.01 0.97 -14.55
C GLN A 136 -10.62 2.43 -14.35
N VAL A 137 -10.41 2.81 -13.10
CA VAL A 137 -10.23 4.19 -12.66
C VAL A 137 -8.95 4.30 -11.85
N PRO A 138 -8.01 5.21 -12.21
CA PRO A 138 -6.91 5.55 -11.33
C PRO A 138 -7.43 6.30 -10.11
N ILE A 139 -7.09 5.82 -8.92
CA ILE A 139 -7.47 6.48 -7.67
C ILE A 139 -6.35 7.38 -7.18
N TYR A 140 -6.73 8.59 -6.74
CA TYR A 140 -5.82 9.55 -6.12
C TYR A 140 -6.21 9.71 -4.64
N PRO A 141 -5.86 8.73 -3.77
CA PRO A 141 -6.25 8.73 -2.36
C PRO A 141 -5.61 9.87 -1.56
N GLY A 142 -4.51 10.41 -2.07
CA GLY A 142 -3.59 11.30 -1.40
C GLY A 142 -2.15 10.78 -1.50
N PHE A 143 -1.19 11.64 -1.16
CA PHE A 143 0.22 11.30 -0.99
C PHE A 143 0.57 11.11 0.49
N TYR A 144 1.61 10.33 0.75
CA TYR A 144 2.12 10.05 2.08
C TYR A 144 3.55 10.56 2.25
N ILE A 145 3.83 11.13 3.41
CA ILE A 145 5.16 11.58 3.83
C ILE A 145 5.47 10.86 5.14
N ASP A 146 6.56 10.09 5.16
CA ASP A 146 6.97 9.28 6.33
C ASP A 146 7.63 10.14 7.42
N LEU A 147 8.31 11.22 7.00
CA LEU A 147 9.00 12.15 7.88
C LEU A 147 8.04 13.22 8.44
N LYS A 148 7.92 13.29 9.77
CA LYS A 148 7.06 14.27 10.45
C LYS A 148 7.70 15.63 10.68
N GLU A 149 9.03 15.70 10.68
CA GLU A 149 9.81 16.90 10.96
C GLU A 149 11.20 16.77 10.33
N ILE A 150 11.73 17.86 9.80
CA ILE A 150 13.10 17.96 9.28
C ILE A 150 13.94 18.74 10.29
N VAL A 151 15.10 18.20 10.69
CA VAL A 151 16.05 18.90 11.56
C VAL A 151 17.36 19.10 10.80
N LEU A 152 17.72 20.36 10.57
CA LEU A 152 18.95 20.78 9.90
C LEU A 152 19.90 21.40 10.94
N THR A 153 21.19 21.10 10.81
CA THR A 153 22.24 21.59 11.70
C THR A 153 23.44 22.08 10.91
N ASN A 154 24.41 22.70 11.59
CA ASN A 154 25.70 23.07 11.01
C ASN A 154 26.57 21.87 10.58
N HIS A 155 26.23 20.64 11.01
CA HIS A 155 26.90 19.41 10.57
C HIS A 155 26.07 18.63 9.53
N TYR A 156 24.75 18.74 9.58
CA TYR A 156 23.78 18.13 8.68
C TYR A 156 22.93 19.22 8.04
N THR A 157 23.50 19.87 7.03
CA THR A 157 22.91 21.07 6.38
C THR A 157 21.81 20.75 5.37
N SER A 158 21.60 19.46 5.05
CA SER A 158 20.50 18.97 4.23
C SER A 158 19.92 17.64 4.75
N SER A 159 18.71 17.32 4.32
CA SER A 159 17.96 16.11 4.67
C SER A 159 17.02 15.71 3.53
N ASP A 160 16.79 14.40 3.35
CA ASP A 160 15.94 13.87 2.28
C ASP A 160 14.48 13.73 2.73
N LEU A 161 13.58 14.48 2.09
CA LEU A 161 12.14 14.33 2.21
C LEU A 161 11.60 13.40 1.13
N LYS A 162 11.18 12.19 1.53
CA LYS A 162 10.59 11.20 0.63
C LYS A 162 9.06 11.22 0.66
N ILE A 163 8.44 11.28 -0.51
CA ILE A 163 7.00 11.43 -0.70
C ILE A 163 6.50 10.30 -1.60
N TYR A 164 5.50 9.56 -1.14
CA TYR A 164 4.93 8.40 -1.82
C TYR A 164 3.54 8.70 -2.40
N GLY A 165 3.20 8.09 -3.53
CA GLY A 165 1.89 8.24 -4.15
C GLY A 165 1.85 7.85 -5.63
N ALA A 166 0.64 7.82 -6.21
CA ALA A 166 0.45 7.53 -7.63
C ALA A 166 1.28 8.46 -8.56
N PRO A 167 1.88 7.94 -9.65
CA PRO A 167 2.77 8.70 -10.52
C PRO A 167 2.26 10.08 -10.97
N ASP A 168 1.01 10.17 -11.44
CA ASP A 168 0.44 11.45 -11.92
C ASP A 168 0.33 12.49 -10.81
N MET A 169 0.02 12.03 -9.60
CA MET A 169 -0.09 12.89 -8.42
C MET A 169 1.29 13.39 -7.98
N LEU A 170 2.32 12.54 -8.04
CA LEU A 170 3.72 12.92 -7.78
C LEU A 170 4.31 13.86 -8.85
N ASN A 171 3.75 13.85 -10.07
CA ASN A 171 4.06 14.82 -11.13
C ASN A 171 3.40 16.19 -10.89
N ASN A 172 2.35 16.26 -10.07
CA ASN A 172 1.55 17.45 -9.79
C ASN A 172 1.75 18.01 -8.36
N LEU A 173 2.90 17.73 -7.74
CA LEU A 173 3.30 18.27 -6.45
C LEU A 173 3.85 19.70 -6.59
N ASP A 174 3.41 20.58 -5.70
CA ASP A 174 3.90 21.95 -5.51
C ASP A 174 4.45 22.06 -4.08
N VAL A 175 5.75 22.33 -3.96
CA VAL A 175 6.51 22.30 -2.72
C VAL A 175 7.10 23.68 -2.44
N LYS A 176 6.73 24.26 -1.28
CA LYS A 176 7.02 25.66 -0.92
C LYS A 176 7.65 25.77 0.45
N THR A 177 8.68 26.60 0.58
CA THR A 177 9.35 26.89 1.86
C THR A 177 8.77 28.15 2.51
N GLY A 178 8.67 28.13 3.84
CA GLY A 178 8.26 29.29 4.63
C GLY A 178 9.36 30.34 4.82
N LEU A 179 10.62 30.03 4.50
CA LEU A 179 11.75 30.96 4.57
C LEU A 179 12.70 30.80 3.37
N PRO A 180 13.29 31.90 2.86
CA PRO A 180 14.22 31.89 1.72
C PRO A 180 15.59 31.28 2.04
N VAL A 181 15.91 31.06 3.31
CA VAL A 181 17.14 30.36 3.74
C VAL A 181 17.04 28.84 3.57
N ILE A 182 15.85 28.31 3.27
CA ILE A 182 15.63 26.89 3.00
C ILE A 182 15.59 26.66 1.50
N THR A 183 16.44 25.79 1.01
CA THR A 183 16.40 25.27 -0.36
C THR A 183 15.71 23.93 -0.42
N VAL A 184 15.06 23.67 -1.55
CA VAL A 184 14.43 22.39 -1.86
C VAL A 184 14.71 22.08 -3.31
N TYR A 185 15.27 20.90 -3.60
CA TYR A 185 15.46 20.44 -4.97
C TYR A 185 15.02 18.99 -5.14
N LEU A 186 14.52 18.66 -6.33
CA LEU A 186 14.15 17.28 -6.67
C LEU A 186 15.44 16.45 -6.88
N LYS A 187 15.63 15.43 -6.05
CA LYS A 187 16.81 14.55 -6.05
C LYS A 187 16.62 13.32 -6.93
N GLU A 188 15.48 12.66 -6.79
CA GLU A 188 15.12 11.46 -7.56
C GLU A 188 13.60 11.28 -7.69
N ARG A 189 13.18 10.50 -8.68
CA ARG A 189 11.81 10.04 -8.88
C ARG A 189 11.82 8.56 -9.29
N SER A 190 10.91 7.77 -8.71
CA SER A 190 10.68 6.37 -9.06
C SER A 190 9.21 6.15 -9.43
N HIS A 191 9.01 5.46 -10.55
CA HIS A 191 7.71 5.04 -11.05
C HIS A 191 7.39 3.57 -10.76
N GLY A 192 8.21 2.88 -9.95
CA GLY A 192 7.94 1.52 -9.50
C GLY A 192 6.84 1.46 -8.42
N THR A 193 6.74 0.32 -7.74
CA THR A 193 5.83 0.11 -6.60
C THR A 193 6.65 -0.17 -5.34
N PRO A 194 6.64 0.70 -4.31
CA PRO A 194 5.94 1.99 -4.25
C PRO A 194 6.56 3.05 -5.16
N SER A 195 5.73 3.94 -5.70
CA SER A 195 6.19 5.12 -6.46
C SER A 195 6.51 6.26 -5.50
N PHE A 196 7.54 7.03 -5.81
CA PHE A 196 8.00 8.10 -4.93
C PHE A 196 8.75 9.21 -5.65
N VAL A 197 8.81 10.38 -5.01
CA VAL A 197 9.83 11.40 -5.25
C VAL A 197 10.59 11.67 -3.96
N THR A 198 11.89 11.97 -4.10
CA THR A 198 12.71 12.43 -2.99
C THR A 198 13.15 13.84 -3.29
N TYR A 199 12.86 14.76 -2.38
CA TYR A 199 13.37 16.13 -2.38
C TYR A 199 14.50 16.23 -1.37
N GLU A 200 15.62 16.85 -1.74
CA GLU A 200 16.61 17.26 -0.74
C GLU A 200 16.26 18.66 -0.24
N VAL A 201 16.15 18.79 1.08
CA VAL A 201 15.79 20.02 1.79
C VAL A 201 17.01 20.48 2.56
N GLY A 202 17.52 21.69 2.30
CA GLY A 202 18.77 22.18 2.86
C GLY A 202 18.75 23.65 3.26
N VAL A 203 19.87 24.12 3.81
CA VAL A 203 20.09 25.52 4.20
C VAL A 203 21.05 26.19 3.20
N THR A 204 20.68 27.33 2.62
CA THR A 204 21.55 28.09 1.69
C THR A 204 22.74 28.74 2.39
N ASP A 205 22.51 29.32 3.57
CA ASP A 205 23.54 29.99 4.35
C ASP A 205 23.61 29.44 5.78
N VAL A 206 24.65 28.64 6.01
CA VAL A 206 24.97 28.04 7.32
C VAL A 206 25.32 29.11 8.36
N SER A 207 25.68 30.34 7.94
CA SER A 207 25.91 31.45 8.87
C SER A 207 24.64 31.84 9.65
N VAL A 208 23.45 31.61 9.10
CA VAL A 208 22.17 31.86 9.80
C VAL A 208 22.02 30.96 11.02
N LEU A 209 22.55 29.73 10.97
CA LEU A 209 22.62 28.83 12.13
C LEU A 209 23.54 29.36 13.24
N SER A 210 24.48 30.28 12.96
CA SER A 210 25.32 30.87 14.01
C SER A 210 24.55 31.85 14.92
N GLN A 211 23.41 32.37 14.45
CA GLN A 211 22.62 33.41 15.13
C GLN A 211 21.61 32.84 16.14
N GLY A 212 21.27 31.55 16.07
CA GLY A 212 20.36 30.89 17.00
C GLY A 212 19.66 29.67 16.39
N SER A 213 18.67 29.13 17.10
CA SER A 213 17.74 28.15 16.55
C SER A 213 16.58 28.84 15.82
N LEU A 214 16.24 28.35 14.64
CA LEU A 214 15.16 28.89 13.81
C LEU A 214 14.15 27.78 13.49
N SER A 215 12.87 28.11 13.38
CA SER A 215 11.82 27.16 12.99
C SER A 215 11.02 27.74 11.83
N THR A 216 10.71 26.90 10.86
CA THR A 216 9.91 27.23 9.68
C THR A 216 9.15 26.00 9.21
N THR A 217 8.45 26.12 8.08
CA THR A 217 7.59 25.07 7.54
C THR A 217 7.87 24.85 6.06
N LEU A 218 7.77 23.59 5.66
CA LEU A 218 7.78 23.14 4.28
C LEU A 218 6.37 22.65 3.93
N THR A 219 5.71 23.32 2.98
CA THR A 219 4.36 22.99 2.56
C THR A 219 4.42 22.20 1.26
N VAL A 220 3.91 20.97 1.28
CA VAL A 220 3.71 20.10 0.11
C VAL A 220 2.23 20.10 -0.22
N SER A 221 1.87 20.39 -1.47
CA SER A 221 0.48 20.39 -1.93
C SER A 221 0.35 19.62 -3.26
N CYS A 222 -0.82 19.03 -3.52
CA CYS A 222 -1.10 18.37 -4.80
C CYS A 222 -2.44 18.82 -5.38
N ARG A 223 -2.43 19.24 -6.64
CA ARG A 223 -3.64 19.66 -7.38
C ARG A 223 -4.54 18.52 -7.83
N LEU A 224 -4.15 17.25 -7.67
CA LEU A 224 -4.97 16.09 -8.05
C LEU A 224 -5.82 15.53 -6.89
N SER A 225 -5.38 15.73 -5.65
CA SER A 225 -6.02 15.18 -4.44
C SER A 225 -6.48 16.25 -3.44
N ASP A 226 -6.33 17.53 -3.80
CA ASP A 226 -6.56 18.73 -2.97
C ASP A 226 -5.94 18.65 -1.57
N GLN A 227 -4.89 17.84 -1.43
CA GLN A 227 -4.21 17.58 -0.18
C GLN A 227 -3.05 18.55 -0.01
N THR A 228 -2.93 19.09 1.19
CA THR A 228 -1.77 19.88 1.63
C THR A 228 -1.25 19.32 2.94
N ILE A 229 0.05 19.02 3.01
CA ILE A 229 0.77 18.63 4.22
C ILE A 229 1.81 19.70 4.53
N THR A 230 1.92 20.08 5.80
CA THR A 230 2.97 20.98 6.29
C THR A 230 3.93 20.21 7.18
N VAL A 231 5.22 20.20 6.82
CA VAL A 231 6.30 19.55 7.56
C VAL A 231 7.11 20.65 8.27
N PRO A 232 7.20 20.65 9.62
CA PRO A 232 8.10 21.53 10.36
C PRO A 232 9.56 21.31 9.95
N VAL A 233 10.33 22.40 9.90
CA VAL A 233 11.76 22.42 9.64
C VAL A 233 12.44 23.19 10.79
N GLN A 234 13.18 22.48 11.62
CA GLN A 234 14.00 23.07 12.69
C GLN A 234 15.44 23.25 12.22
N LEU A 235 16.01 24.42 12.50
CA LEU A 235 17.40 24.79 12.24
C LEU A 235 18.08 24.95 13.59
N ILE A 236 19.04 24.07 13.91
CA ILE A 236 19.68 24.00 15.23
C ILE A 236 21.19 24.21 15.13
N SER A 237 21.70 25.18 15.90
CA SER A 237 23.12 25.47 16.06
C SER A 237 23.79 24.50 17.03
N VAL A 238 24.65 23.60 16.56
CA VAL A 238 25.44 22.71 17.43
C VAL A 238 26.83 23.31 17.63
N LYS A 239 27.07 23.92 18.79
CA LYS A 239 28.38 24.45 19.17
C LYS A 239 29.31 23.32 19.63
N GLY A 240 30.08 22.76 18.70
CA GLY A 240 31.13 21.76 18.95
C GLY A 240 32.25 21.85 17.92
N PRO A 241 33.46 21.33 18.21
CA PRO A 241 34.59 21.41 17.29
C PRO A 241 34.38 20.51 16.08
N ALA A 242 34.31 21.11 14.88
CA ALA A 242 34.30 20.41 13.62
C ALA A 242 35.67 19.79 13.30
N LYS A 243 36.03 18.70 13.98
CA LYS A 243 37.01 17.74 13.44
C LYS A 243 36.29 16.87 12.42
N GLY A 244 36.84 16.79 11.21
CA GLY A 244 36.33 15.90 10.18
C GLY A 244 36.35 14.46 10.68
N PHE A 245 35.16 13.87 10.85
CA PHE A 245 35.02 12.46 11.17
C PHE A 245 34.88 11.66 9.88
N SER A 246 36.03 11.32 9.32
CA SER A 246 36.15 10.09 8.55
C SER A 246 35.81 8.92 9.49
N THR A 247 34.59 8.39 9.37
CA THR A 247 34.07 7.16 10.05
C THR A 247 34.15 7.13 11.59
N ASP A 248 32.99 6.94 12.21
CA ASP A 248 32.80 6.43 13.59
C ASP A 248 32.93 7.39 14.78
N SER A 249 31.96 8.32 14.94
CA SER A 249 31.54 8.79 16.27
C SER A 249 30.12 9.38 16.28
N PRO A 250 29.42 9.34 17.42
CA PRO A 250 28.08 8.76 17.40
C PRO A 250 26.94 9.76 17.60
N GLY A 251 26.03 9.82 16.63
CA GLY A 251 24.71 10.40 16.87
C GLY A 251 23.91 9.60 17.91
N LEU A 252 22.77 10.12 18.38
CA LEU A 252 21.91 9.47 19.38
C LEU A 252 21.61 7.99 19.09
N PHE A 253 21.52 7.62 17.80
CA PHE A 253 21.35 6.24 17.37
C PHE A 253 22.50 5.32 17.80
N GLN A 254 23.74 5.79 17.79
CA GLN A 254 24.87 5.00 18.27
C GLN A 254 25.10 5.12 19.78
N HIS A 255 24.63 6.17 20.47
CA HIS A 255 24.42 6.03 21.92
C HIS A 255 23.39 4.92 22.25
N PHE A 256 22.38 4.73 21.39
CA PHE A 256 21.44 3.59 21.48
C PHE A 256 22.12 2.24 21.17
N ILE A 257 22.87 2.14 20.06
CA ILE A 257 23.59 0.91 19.66
C ILE A 257 24.68 0.55 20.69
N GLU A 258 25.48 1.51 21.17
CA GLU A 258 26.49 1.30 22.21
C GLU A 258 25.84 0.93 23.55
N SER A 259 24.69 1.53 23.91
CA SER A 259 23.94 1.13 25.10
C SER A 259 23.46 -0.32 25.00
N TYR A 260 22.94 -0.74 23.84
CA TYR A 260 22.56 -2.14 23.60
C TYR A 260 23.77 -3.08 23.52
N GLN A 261 24.86 -2.70 22.84
CA GLN A 261 26.07 -3.50 22.77
C GLN A 261 26.72 -3.69 24.14
N MET A 262 26.78 -2.66 24.98
CA MET A 262 27.24 -2.77 26.36
C MET A 262 26.31 -3.63 27.21
N MET A 263 24.99 -3.55 27.01
CA MET A 263 24.02 -4.40 27.69
C MET A 263 24.15 -5.88 27.28
N PHE A 264 24.30 -6.17 25.98
CA PHE A 264 24.52 -7.53 25.51
C PHE A 264 25.90 -8.07 25.91
N PHE A 265 26.96 -7.27 25.81
CA PHE A 265 28.30 -7.67 26.23
C PHE A 265 28.36 -7.95 27.74
N THR A 266 27.78 -7.09 28.57
CA THR A 266 27.69 -7.35 30.02
C THR A 266 26.85 -8.59 30.32
N LEU A 267 25.72 -8.80 29.64
CA LEU A 267 24.90 -10.01 29.77
C LEU A 267 25.70 -11.29 29.39
N PHE A 268 26.39 -11.29 28.25
CA PHE A 268 27.21 -12.43 27.84
C PHE A 268 28.41 -12.66 28.76
N ALA A 269 29.05 -11.61 29.27
CA ALA A 269 30.12 -11.71 30.25
C ALA A 269 29.62 -12.27 31.60
N LEU A 270 28.41 -11.89 32.03
CA LEU A 270 27.77 -12.42 33.24
C LEU A 270 27.39 -13.89 33.08
N LEU A 271 26.83 -14.27 31.92
CA LEU A 271 26.51 -15.66 31.59
C LEU A 271 27.77 -16.53 31.47
N ALA A 272 28.83 -16.04 30.84
CA ALA A 272 30.11 -16.73 30.74
C ALA A 272 30.78 -16.87 32.11
N GLY A 273 30.78 -15.82 32.94
CA GLY A 273 31.27 -15.85 34.31
C GLY A 273 30.50 -16.83 35.19
N ALA A 274 29.17 -16.84 35.09
CA ALA A 274 28.31 -17.80 35.78
C ALA A 274 28.57 -19.24 35.29
N ALA A 275 28.74 -19.46 33.98
CA ALA A 275 29.08 -20.77 33.44
C ALA A 275 30.47 -21.26 33.90
N ILE A 276 31.47 -20.37 33.97
CA ILE A 276 32.79 -20.69 34.52
C ILE A 276 32.70 -21.02 36.00
N LEU A 277 31.96 -20.24 36.80
CA LEU A 277 31.72 -20.54 38.21
C LEU A 277 31.00 -21.88 38.40
N ILE A 278 30.01 -22.20 37.57
CA ILE A 278 29.36 -23.51 37.57
C ILE A 278 30.39 -24.61 37.22
N ILE A 279 31.19 -24.46 36.16
CA ILE A 279 32.18 -25.48 35.75
C ILE A 279 33.30 -25.67 36.79
N VAL A 280 33.74 -24.60 37.46
CA VAL A 280 34.84 -24.61 38.44
C VAL A 280 34.37 -25.02 39.84
N CYS A 281 33.17 -24.62 40.25
CA CYS A 281 32.57 -24.95 41.54
C CYS A 281 31.67 -26.20 41.51
N SER A 282 31.30 -26.72 40.33
CA SER A 282 30.74 -28.07 40.20
C SER A 282 31.77 -29.07 40.75
N PRO A 283 31.45 -29.82 41.83
CA PRO A 283 32.34 -30.83 42.34
C PRO A 283 32.54 -31.89 41.25
N ARG A 284 33.78 -32.02 40.78
CA ARG A 284 34.12 -32.98 39.73
C ARG A 284 34.11 -34.38 40.34
N GLU A 285 32.94 -35.03 40.34
CA GLU A 285 32.80 -36.43 40.74
C GLU A 285 33.77 -37.29 39.92
N LYS A 286 34.81 -37.80 40.59
CA LYS A 286 35.79 -38.69 40.01
C LYS A 286 35.21 -40.10 39.96
N SER A 287 34.38 -40.37 38.96
CA SER A 287 34.04 -41.73 38.56
C SER A 287 35.31 -42.43 38.07
N TYR A 288 35.94 -43.21 38.95
CA TYR A 288 37.01 -44.13 38.59
C TYR A 288 36.50 -45.13 37.55
N GLN A 289 37.23 -45.28 36.45
CA GLN A 289 37.03 -46.31 35.43
C GLN A 289 38.35 -47.09 35.29
N PRO A 290 38.34 -48.41 35.57
CA PRO A 290 39.43 -49.28 35.16
C PRO A 290 39.01 -50.34 34.12
N ALA A 291 39.94 -50.59 33.20
CA ALA A 291 40.14 -51.80 32.41
C ALA A 291 39.20 -52.12 31.22
N VAL A 292 39.80 -51.97 30.04
CA VAL A 292 39.44 -52.61 28.76
C VAL A 292 39.51 -54.14 28.86
N TYR A 293 38.56 -54.86 28.23
CA TYR A 293 38.80 -56.19 27.66
C TYR A 293 38.07 -56.39 26.32
N LEU A 294 38.59 -57.29 25.48
CA LEU A 294 38.22 -57.51 24.08
C LEU A 294 37.17 -58.63 23.87
N ASN A 295 36.48 -58.57 22.72
CA ASN A 295 35.80 -59.67 22.00
C ASN A 295 34.55 -60.32 22.65
N PRO A 296 33.74 -61.11 21.89
CA PRO A 296 33.27 -60.90 20.51
C PRO A 296 31.73 -61.13 20.35
N SER A 297 31.18 -60.89 19.14
CA SER A 297 29.85 -61.39 18.67
C SER A 297 29.84 -62.93 18.63
N PRO A 298 28.70 -63.71 18.75
CA PRO A 298 27.48 -63.57 17.92
C PRO A 298 26.11 -64.09 18.48
N HIS A 299 25.08 -64.03 17.60
CA HIS A 299 23.72 -64.63 17.64
C HIS A 299 22.65 -63.97 18.54
N SER A 300 21.51 -63.49 18.00
CA SER A 300 20.26 -64.24 17.65
C SER A 300 19.58 -64.87 18.88
N ALA A 301 18.31 -64.64 19.24
CA ALA A 301 17.22 -63.82 18.69
C ALA A 301 16.19 -63.56 19.86
N ASN A 302 14.89 -63.26 19.76
CA ASN A 302 13.90 -63.17 18.66
C ASN A 302 12.63 -62.39 19.10
N HIS A 303 11.68 -62.18 18.16
CA HIS A 303 10.25 -61.83 18.32
C HIS A 303 9.83 -60.50 18.98
N SER A 304 9.05 -59.73 18.22
CA SER A 304 8.27 -58.56 18.66
C SER A 304 6.80 -58.74 18.29
N PHE A 305 5.88 -58.35 19.19
CA PHE A 305 4.45 -58.15 18.88
C PHE A 305 3.97 -56.75 19.35
N PRO A 306 2.93 -56.17 18.73
CA PRO A 306 2.74 -54.72 18.70
C PRO A 306 1.66 -54.20 19.67
N ALA A 307 1.67 -52.88 19.92
CA ALA A 307 0.55 -52.15 20.49
C ALA A 307 -0.27 -51.44 19.39
N VAL A 308 -1.58 -51.30 19.61
CA VAL A 308 -2.59 -51.01 18.58
C VAL A 308 -3.47 -49.82 18.98
N SER A 309 -3.47 -48.77 18.13
CA SER A 309 -4.63 -47.89 17.82
C SER A 309 -5.20 -46.98 18.96
N PRO A 310 -6.15 -46.04 18.71
CA PRO A 310 -7.03 -45.94 17.54
C PRO A 310 -7.40 -44.55 16.94
N ALA A 311 -8.10 -44.65 15.78
CA ALA A 311 -9.22 -43.79 15.29
C ALA A 311 -8.94 -42.33 14.88
N HIS A 312 -9.69 -41.67 13.96
CA HIS A 312 -10.60 -42.01 12.84
C HIS A 312 -10.94 -40.69 12.08
N TYR A 313 -11.59 -40.59 10.91
CA TYR A 313 -12.23 -41.54 9.96
C TYR A 313 -12.12 -40.96 8.51
N SER A 314 -12.89 -41.46 7.53
CA SER A 314 -12.90 -40.99 6.12
C SER A 314 -14.22 -41.25 5.37
N ALA A 315 -14.41 -40.61 4.21
CA ALA A 315 -15.41 -40.88 3.14
C ALA A 315 -14.91 -40.19 1.83
N GLN A 316 -15.18 -40.61 0.59
CA GLN A 316 -16.03 -41.69 0.05
C GLN A 316 -15.53 -42.16 -1.36
N THR A 317 -16.08 -43.27 -1.83
CA THR A 317 -15.77 -44.19 -2.96
C THR A 317 -15.77 -43.72 -4.44
N SER A 318 -14.77 -44.17 -5.24
CA SER A 318 -14.80 -44.94 -6.55
C SER A 318 -15.69 -44.55 -7.76
N PRO A 319 -15.50 -45.10 -9.02
CA PRO A 319 -14.37 -45.87 -9.61
C PRO A 319 -14.01 -45.60 -11.12
N ASN A 320 -12.93 -46.25 -11.61
CA ASN A 320 -12.78 -46.97 -12.92
C ASN A 320 -12.28 -46.29 -14.24
N ARG A 321 -10.99 -46.50 -14.60
CA ARG A 321 -10.46 -47.00 -15.92
C ARG A 321 -8.92 -47.04 -15.88
N ARG A 322 -8.23 -48.20 -15.85
CA ARG A 322 -7.87 -49.17 -16.92
C ARG A 322 -6.74 -48.73 -17.89
N ASN A 323 -5.68 -49.55 -17.89
CA ASN A 323 -4.66 -49.81 -18.92
C ASN A 323 -3.40 -48.93 -19.07
N GLN A 324 -2.28 -49.56 -18.67
CA GLN A 324 -1.08 -49.87 -19.48
C GLN A 324 -0.10 -48.75 -19.90
N SER A 325 1.12 -48.91 -19.38
CA SER A 325 2.40 -48.95 -20.13
C SER A 325 2.81 -47.74 -21.00
N GLY A 326 3.91 -47.08 -20.63
CA GLY A 326 4.71 -46.30 -21.58
C GLY A 326 5.62 -45.25 -20.96
N SER A 327 6.90 -45.59 -20.86
CA SER A 327 8.08 -44.69 -20.78
C SER A 327 7.90 -43.17 -20.71
N ARG A 328 8.51 -42.59 -19.66
CA ARG A 328 9.27 -41.32 -19.60
C ARG A 328 9.48 -40.60 -20.95
N ILE A 329 9.34 -39.27 -20.95
CA ILE A 329 10.45 -38.29 -21.08
C ILE A 329 9.89 -36.87 -20.87
N LEU A 330 10.45 -36.15 -19.90
CA LEU A 330 10.41 -34.69 -19.88
C LEU A 330 11.41 -34.19 -20.92
N TRP A 331 11.07 -33.12 -21.65
CA TRP A 331 11.94 -31.95 -21.94
C TRP A 331 11.16 -30.97 -22.83
N SER A 332 11.32 -29.69 -22.55
CA SER A 332 10.82 -28.51 -23.28
C SER A 332 12.03 -27.59 -23.57
N PRO A 333 11.90 -26.42 -24.25
CA PRO A 333 10.91 -25.93 -25.21
C PRO A 333 11.57 -25.46 -26.55
N ASN A 334 10.80 -24.88 -27.50
CA ASN A 334 11.04 -23.54 -28.11
C ASN A 334 10.69 -23.36 -29.62
N TYR A 335 10.19 -22.15 -29.94
CA TYR A 335 10.06 -21.43 -31.25
C TYR A 335 9.28 -22.13 -32.40
N ALA A 336 8.16 -21.57 -32.92
CA ALA A 336 8.02 -20.42 -33.85
C ALA A 336 8.56 -20.74 -35.27
N THR A 337 7.92 -20.41 -36.42
CA THR A 337 6.83 -19.48 -36.79
C THR A 337 6.06 -19.95 -38.05
N ASN A 338 4.72 -19.77 -38.10
CA ASN A 338 3.91 -19.20 -39.20
C ASN A 338 2.42 -19.55 -39.03
#